data_AF-A0A6A1R1T9-F1
#
_entry.id   AF-A0A6A1R1T9-F1
#
_cell.length_a   1.000
_cell.length_b   1.000
_cell.length_c   1.000
_cell.angle_alpha   90.00
_cell.angle_beta   90.00
_cell.angle_gamma   90.00
#
_symmetry.space_group_name_H-M   'P 1'
#
loop_
_entity.id
_entity.type
_entity.pdbx_description
1 polymer ?
#
loop_
_entity_poly.entity_id
_entity_poly.type
_entity_poly.pdbx_seq_one_letter_code
_entity_poly.pdbx_strand_id
1 'polypeptide(L)'
;MDVGWVMCWQAPEVAEGFELEDYLPDDVAVWPCHWQAVLFFKDFCETQWRTGANGITGLDYTAVLACIKSLGLKKKEQHKLFADVRAIEHGALVASHKKGEQTPPWRLGE
;
A
#
# COMPACT_ATOMS: atom_id res chain seq x y z
N MET A 1 -8.74 29.41 22.66
CA MET A 1 -7.86 29.50 21.48
C MET A 1 -8.14 28.26 20.67
N ASP A 2 -9.17 28.34 19.83
CA ASP A 2 -9.54 27.32 18.86
C ASP A 2 -8.44 27.23 17.80
N VAL A 3 -7.68 26.13 17.80
CA VAL A 3 -6.87 25.76 16.65
C VAL A 3 -7.73 24.85 15.79
N GLY A 4 -8.41 25.48 14.83
CA GLY A 4 -9.18 24.82 13.80
C GLY A 4 -8.31 23.86 12.99
N TRP A 5 -8.59 22.58 13.14
CA TRP A 5 -8.19 21.56 12.18
C TRP A 5 -9.21 21.55 11.06
N VAL A 6 -9.09 22.52 10.15
CA VAL A 6 -9.70 22.41 8.82
C VAL A 6 -8.66 21.73 7.94
N MET A 7 -8.63 20.40 7.99
CA MET A 7 -8.21 19.61 6.83
C MET A 7 -9.49 19.15 6.13
N CYS A 8 -10.19 20.11 5.52
CA CYS A 8 -11.26 19.83 4.58
C CYS A 8 -10.58 19.37 3.29
N TRP A 9 -10.34 18.05 3.18
CA TRP A 9 -10.17 17.46 1.86
C TRP A 9 -11.53 17.62 1.19
N GLN A 10 -11.60 18.48 0.18
CA GLN A 10 -12.82 18.77 -0.57
C GLN A 10 -13.56 17.44 -0.86
N ALA A 11 -14.81 17.32 -0.42
CA ALA A 11 -15.65 16.19 -0.82
C ALA A 11 -15.65 16.16 -2.37
N PRO A 12 -15.33 15.02 -3.01
CA PRO A 12 -15.35 14.96 -4.46
C PRO A 12 -16.76 15.34 -4.92
N GLU A 13 -16.82 16.24 -5.91
CA GLU A 13 -18.02 16.39 -6.70
C GLU A 13 -18.34 15.01 -7.28
N VAL A 14 -19.41 14.40 -6.77
CA VAL A 14 -19.83 13.07 -7.17
C VAL A 14 -20.14 13.15 -8.67
N ALA A 15 -19.29 12.52 -9.48
CA ALA A 15 -19.51 12.47 -10.92
C ALA A 15 -20.87 11.80 -11.19
N GLU A 16 -21.60 12.32 -12.18
CA GLU A 16 -22.92 11.80 -12.54
C GLU A 16 -22.83 10.29 -12.85
N GLY A 17 -23.56 9.47 -12.08
CA GLY A 17 -23.55 8.01 -12.20
C GLY A 17 -22.61 7.25 -11.25
N PHE A 18 -21.97 7.92 -10.30
CA PHE A 18 -21.22 7.30 -9.19
C PHE A 18 -21.92 7.59 -7.86
N GLU A 19 -21.94 6.62 -6.95
CA GLU A 19 -22.43 6.80 -5.58
C GLU A 19 -21.28 7.18 -4.64
N LEU A 20 -21.56 7.71 -3.45
CA LEU A 20 -20.52 8.07 -2.48
C LEU A 20 -19.67 6.85 -2.09
N GLU A 21 -20.31 5.69 -2.03
CA GLU A 21 -19.70 4.39 -1.78
C GLU A 21 -18.63 4.02 -2.81
N ASP A 22 -18.70 4.51 -4.05
CA ASP A 22 -17.67 4.25 -5.08
C ASP A 22 -16.35 5.01 -4.81
N TYR A 23 -16.40 6.04 -3.96
CA TYR A 23 -15.23 6.82 -3.55
C TYR A 23 -14.70 6.40 -2.17
N LEU A 24 -15.49 5.64 -1.41
CA LEU A 24 -15.07 5.14 -0.12
C LEU A 24 -14.21 3.88 -0.34
N PRO A 25 -12.99 3.83 0.20
CA PRO A 25 -12.21 2.61 0.15
C PRO A 25 -12.95 1.51 0.91
N ASP A 26 -12.99 0.29 0.36
CA ASP A 26 -13.47 -0.88 1.08
C ASP A 26 -12.74 -1.00 2.42
N ASP A 27 -13.50 -1.10 3.52
CA ASP A 27 -12.93 -1.29 4.85
C ASP A 27 -12.26 -2.66 4.94
N VAL A 28 -10.93 -2.68 4.83
CA VAL A 28 -10.14 -3.92 5.00
C VAL A 28 -9.77 -4.09 6.47
N ALA A 29 -10.38 -5.10 7.10
CA ALA A 29 -10.03 -5.47 8.46
C ALA A 29 -8.61 -6.03 8.55
N VAL A 30 -7.74 -5.34 9.29
CA VAL A 30 -6.37 -5.78 9.57
C VAL A 30 -6.29 -6.31 11.01
N TRP A 31 -5.67 -7.47 11.20
CA TRP A 31 -5.41 -8.00 12.53
C TRP A 31 -4.53 -7.03 13.36
N PRO A 32 -4.85 -6.74 14.63
CA PRO A 32 -4.14 -5.73 15.43
C PRO A 32 -2.61 -5.96 15.51
N CYS A 33 -2.17 -7.22 15.51
CA CYS A 33 -0.76 -7.58 15.57
C CYS A 33 0.05 -7.24 14.31
N HIS A 34 -0.61 -6.95 13.19
CA HIS A 34 0.00 -6.56 11.92
C HIS A 34 -0.22 -5.09 11.57
N TRP A 35 -0.98 -4.36 12.40
CA TRP A 35 -1.31 -2.96 12.14
C TRP A 35 -0.05 -2.08 11.99
N GLN A 36 0.96 -2.31 12.82
CA GLN A 36 2.24 -1.61 12.73
C GLN A 36 2.93 -1.84 11.37
N ALA A 37 2.84 -3.04 10.80
CA ALA A 37 3.42 -3.34 9.50
C ALA A 37 2.68 -2.62 8.36
N VAL A 38 1.35 -2.51 8.47
CA VAL A 38 0.52 -1.77 7.50
C VAL A 38 0.84 -0.28 7.54
N LEU A 39 0.90 0.33 8.73
CA LEU A 39 1.30 1.73 8.88
C LEU A 39 2.71 1.96 8.33
N PHE A 40 3.67 1.10 8.70
CA PHE A 40 5.04 1.23 8.21
C PHE A 40 5.12 1.12 6.69
N PHE A 41 4.37 0.18 6.10
CA PHE A 41 4.34 0.00 4.64
C PHE A 41 3.79 1.23 3.93
N LYS A 42 2.70 1.81 4.45
CA LYS A 42 2.10 3.03 3.91
C LYS A 42 3.03 4.24 4.04
N ASP A 43 3.61 4.44 5.20
CA ASP A 43 4.39 5.65 5.47
C ASP A 43 5.79 5.63 4.84
N PHE A 44 6.42 4.44 4.73
CA PHE A 44 7.83 4.32 4.34
C PHE A 44 8.08 3.51 3.07
N CYS A 45 7.23 2.54 2.72
CA CYS A 45 7.51 1.64 1.59
C CYS A 45 6.93 2.12 0.25
N GLU A 46 5.98 3.08 0.24
CA GLU A 46 5.35 3.59 -0.99
C GLU A 46 6.36 4.08 -2.04
N THR A 47 7.47 4.68 -1.60
CA THR A 47 8.50 5.25 -2.50
C THR A 47 9.68 4.31 -2.77
N GLN A 48 9.73 3.15 -2.14
CA GLN A 48 10.90 2.27 -2.12
C GLN A 48 10.81 1.09 -3.09
N TRP A 49 9.87 1.14 -4.04
CA TRP A 49 9.70 0.10 -5.05
C TRP A 49 10.76 0.17 -6.13
N ARG A 50 11.35 -0.97 -6.45
CA ARG A 50 12.20 -1.17 -7.62
C ARG A 50 11.32 -1.56 -8.80
N THR A 51 11.51 -0.87 -9.91
CA THR A 51 10.79 -1.12 -11.17
C THR A 51 11.75 -1.61 -12.24
N GLY A 52 11.33 -2.62 -13.00
CA GLY A 52 12.01 -3.11 -14.20
C GLY A 52 11.15 -2.95 -15.45
N ALA A 53 11.61 -3.50 -16.57
CA ALA A 53 10.90 -3.45 -17.85
C ALA A 53 9.48 -4.05 -17.79
N ASN A 54 9.22 -4.97 -16.84
CA ASN A 54 7.92 -5.60 -16.62
C ASN A 54 7.15 -5.02 -15.42
N GLY A 55 7.46 -3.79 -15.01
CA GLY A 55 6.79 -3.11 -13.90
C GLY A 55 7.46 -3.33 -12.54
N ILE A 56 6.68 -3.22 -11.47
CA ILE A 56 7.17 -3.29 -10.09
C ILE A 56 7.68 -4.71 -9.80
N THR A 57 8.94 -4.82 -9.36
CA THR A 57 9.60 -6.11 -9.10
C THR A 57 9.68 -6.44 -7.61
N GLY A 58 9.82 -5.43 -6.75
CA GLY A 58 9.97 -5.61 -5.30
C GLY A 58 10.45 -4.36 -4.59
N LEU A 59 10.38 -4.34 -3.27
CA LEU A 59 10.89 -3.27 -2.42
C LEU A 59 12.41 -3.32 -2.33
N ASP A 60 13.04 -2.15 -2.22
CA ASP A 60 14.45 -2.06 -1.85
C ASP A 60 14.63 -2.40 -0.36
N TYR A 61 15.05 -3.64 -0.10
CA TYR A 61 15.27 -4.12 1.26
C TYR A 61 16.35 -3.36 2.01
N THR A 62 17.31 -2.73 1.33
CA THR A 62 18.34 -1.93 1.99
C THR A 62 17.71 -0.69 2.60
N ALA A 63 16.86 0.00 1.85
CA ALA A 63 16.12 1.17 2.32
C ALA A 63 15.10 0.79 3.41
N VAL A 64 14.32 -0.27 3.19
CA VAL A 64 13.35 -0.76 4.18
C VAL A 64 14.03 -1.11 5.51
N LEU A 65 15.14 -1.84 5.47
CA LEU A 65 15.89 -2.19 6.69
C LEU A 65 16.50 -0.94 7.37
N ALA A 66 16.91 0.07 6.61
CA ALA A 66 17.38 1.34 7.16
C ALA A 66 16.24 2.09 7.88
N CYS A 67 15.05 2.17 7.28
CA CYS A 67 13.87 2.75 7.89
C CYS A 67 13.47 1.98 9.17
N ILE A 68 13.41 0.64 9.13
CA ILE A 68 13.11 -0.19 10.32
C ILE A 68 14.13 0.06 11.45
N LYS A 69 15.42 0.20 11.13
CA LYS A 69 16.46 0.50 12.12
C LYS A 69 16.27 1.87 12.76
N SER A 70 15.80 2.86 11.99
CA SER A 70 15.55 4.22 12.50
C SER A 70 14.46 4.30 13.58
N LEU A 71 13.57 3.30 13.64
CA LEU A 71 12.50 3.22 14.64
C LEU A 71 12.99 2.88 16.06
N GLY A 72 14.27 2.53 16.25
CA GLY A 72 14.82 2.21 17.58
C GLY A 72 14.25 0.96 18.25
N LEU A 73 13.58 0.08 17.49
CA LEU A 73 12.97 -1.15 17.99
C LEU A 73 14.03 -2.19 18.41
N LYS A 74 13.65 -3.15 19.26
CA LYS A 74 14.55 -4.28 19.58
C LYS A 74 14.75 -5.15 18.33
N LYS A 75 15.90 -5.80 18.23
CA LYS A 75 16.24 -6.65 17.07
C LYS A 75 15.16 -7.69 16.73
N LYS A 76 14.55 -8.32 17.75
CA LYS A 76 13.46 -9.29 17.55
C LYS A 76 12.22 -8.64 16.90
N GLU A 77 11.88 -7.42 17.30
CA GLU A 77 10.74 -6.67 16.77
C GLU A 77 11.02 -6.17 15.36
N GLN A 78 12.25 -5.72 15.09
CA GLN A 78 12.69 -5.38 13.72
C GLN A 78 12.52 -6.57 12.77
N HIS A 79 12.95 -7.77 13.21
CA HIS A 79 12.82 -8.99 12.41
C HIS A 79 11.35 -9.36 12.16
N LYS A 80 10.50 -9.22 13.18
CA LYS A 80 9.06 -9.46 13.05
C LYS A 80 8.43 -8.47 12.06
N LEU A 81 8.69 -7.17 12.24
CA LEU A 81 8.20 -6.12 11.35
C LEU A 81 8.64 -6.35 9.91
N PHE A 82 9.91 -6.71 9.69
CA PHE A 82 10.41 -7.02 8.35
C PHE A 82 9.73 -8.26 7.74
N ALA A 83 9.44 -9.29 8.54
CA ALA A 83 8.68 -10.44 8.07
C ALA A 83 7.24 -10.07 7.67
N ASP A 84 6.58 -9.27 8.50
CA ASP A 84 5.21 -8.80 8.24
C ASP A 84 5.17 -7.91 6.97
N VAL A 85 6.15 -7.03 6.77
CA VAL A 85 6.27 -6.19 5.55
C VAL A 85 6.47 -7.02 4.29
N ARG A 86 7.27 -8.09 4.32
CA ARG A 86 7.42 -9.00 3.17
C ARG A 86 6.13 -9.71 2.79
N ALA A 87 5.28 -10.03 3.77
CA ALA A 87 3.97 -10.61 3.49
C ALA A 87 3.07 -9.60 2.76
N ILE A 88 3.09 -8.32 3.17
CA ILE A 88 2.36 -7.24 2.50
C ILE A 88 2.89 -7.02 1.06
N GLU A 89 4.22 -6.97 0.90
CA GLU A 89 4.88 -6.85 -0.41
C GLU A 89 4.43 -7.96 -1.38
N HIS A 90 4.42 -9.20 -0.90
CA HIS A 90 3.99 -10.34 -1.72
C HIS A 90 2.54 -10.15 -2.20
N GLY A 91 1.64 -9.74 -1.31
CA GLY A 91 0.25 -9.42 -1.68
C GLY A 91 0.15 -8.31 -2.72
N ALA A 92 0.95 -7.25 -2.57
CA ALA A 92 1.00 -6.12 -3.51
C ALA A 92 1.53 -6.54 -4.89
N LEU A 93 2.56 -7.39 -4.96
CA LEU A 93 3.08 -7.93 -6.22
C LEU A 93 2.04 -8.82 -6.93
N VAL A 94 1.36 -9.70 -6.19
CA VAL A 94 0.28 -10.54 -6.74
C VAL A 94 -0.86 -9.69 -7.28
N ALA A 95 -1.27 -8.64 -6.57
CA ALA A 95 -2.31 -7.72 -7.03
C ALA A 95 -1.88 -6.95 -8.29
N SER A 96 -0.62 -6.49 -8.33
CA SER A 96 -0.05 -5.76 -9.45
C SER A 96 0.03 -6.61 -10.72
N HIS A 97 0.45 -7.87 -10.60
CA HIS A 97 0.51 -8.81 -11.73
C HIS A 97 -0.88 -9.16 -12.27
N LYS A 98 -1.88 -9.36 -11.40
CA LYS A 98 -3.27 -9.60 -11.82
C LYS A 98 -3.86 -8.44 -12.62
N LYS A 99 -3.50 -7.19 -12.30
CA LYS A 99 -3.96 -6.01 -13.03
C LYS A 99 -3.38 -5.92 -14.45
N GLY A 100 -2.19 -6.50 -14.67
CA GLY A 100 -1.57 -6.62 -15.99
C GLY A 100 -2.22 -7.65 -16.91
N GLU A 101 -3.02 -8.58 -16.38
CA GLU A 101 -3.71 -9.64 -17.12
C GLU A 101 -5.13 -9.28 -17.56
N GLN A 102 -5.59 -8.04 -17.34
CA GLN A 102 -6.83 -7.57 -17.93
C GLN A 102 -6.65 -7.42 -19.45
N THR A 103 -6.84 -8.53 -20.15
CA THR A 103 -6.94 -8.57 -21.59
C THR A 103 -8.18 -7.76 -21.96
N PRO A 104 -8.04 -6.64 -22.68
CA PRO A 104 -9.20 -5.85 -23.01
C PRO A 104 -10.14 -6.67 -23.90
N PRO A 105 -11.47 -6.49 -23.76
CA PRO A 105 -12.46 -7.40 -24.36
C PRO A 105 -12.34 -7.54 -25.89
N TRP A 106 -11.70 -6.57 -26.57
CA TRP A 106 -11.43 -6.63 -28.02
C TRP A 106 -10.24 -7.50 -28.44
N ARG A 107 -9.50 -8.12 -27.51
CA ARG A 107 -8.37 -9.03 -27.80
C ARG A 107 -8.78 -10.52 -27.77
N LEU A 108 -10.04 -10.84 -27.52
CA LEU A 108 -10.62 -12.18 -27.67
C LEU A 108 -11.20 -12.33 -29.09
N GLY A 109 -10.36 -12.62 -30.07
CA GLY A 109 -10.82 -12.85 -31.44
C GLY A 109 -9.67 -13.04 -32.43
N GLU A 110 -9.29 -14.31 -32.62
CA GLU A 110 -8.74 -14.83 -33.88
C GLU A 110 -9.62 -16.02 -34.30
#